data_AF-R4XAG3-F1
#
_entry.id   AF-R4XAG3-F1
#
_cell.length_a   1.000
_cell.length_b   1.000
_cell.length_c   1.000
_cell.angle_alpha   90.00
_cell.angle_beta   90.00
_cell.angle_gamma   90.00
#
_symmetry.space_group_name_H-M   'P 1'
#
loop_
_entity.id
_entity.type
_entity.pdbx_description
1 polymer ?
#
loop_
_entity_poly.entity_id
_entity_poly.type
_entity_poly.pdbx_seq_one_letter_code
_entity_poly.pdbx_strand_id
1 'polypeptide(L)'
;MHEILTIQCGNTANYIGTHFWNFQEPTSENQSEINHDVLFSSGQARNGNQTYTPRVLLYDTARHFGSMSRMNALFEEPRTETTDLQVISSERIPDHPFQTSLEESVTPDGGLLSVDNVRYWSDYNTQFYRPQSYLPLNAFAETTQLDDFDAGRGAWKSRTQRSDILDTDLRPFLEECDLLQGINLVSCLIDGWGGWTTELVLELASEFPKVPRLLFSTTAATTRPENLNLSNVLLGIHDEVDALIPFDATGSWSGSAHAATWIDAFTVPFRTKEASLTVSDVTSFLTPGHRIFNPTLTDRSLGPIAQDRTDRRFSVVRGQREIELESKLVNGSLVTTYRDVSTTEYPTSFPDSLRLDNVVASLEDSSWGCSQYLAQIRKMVGGIKGAKGYSDRKEIVEELVELEGRYKTELMESEASSDEDGF
;
A
#
# COMPACT_ATOMS: atom_id res chain seq x y z
N MET A 1 -21.33 -3.79 -6.64
CA MET A 1 -20.30 -4.03 -5.60
C MET A 1 -19.26 -2.94 -5.78
N HIS A 2 -18.57 -2.45 -4.74
CA HIS A 2 -17.58 -1.38 -4.90
C HIS A 2 -16.19 -1.97 -4.69
N GLU A 3 -15.54 -2.47 -5.74
CA GLU A 3 -14.27 -3.19 -5.62
C GLU A 3 -13.07 -2.24 -5.58
N ILE A 4 -12.03 -2.65 -4.85
CA ILE A 4 -10.74 -1.95 -4.79
C ILE A 4 -9.67 -2.86 -5.36
N LEU A 5 -8.89 -2.32 -6.29
CA LEU A 5 -7.69 -2.97 -6.78
C LEU A 5 -6.48 -2.51 -5.97
N THR A 6 -5.59 -3.45 -5.60
CA THR A 6 -4.31 -3.10 -4.96
C THR A 6 -3.14 -3.39 -5.91
N ILE A 7 -2.19 -2.48 -6.01
CA ILE A 7 -0.97 -2.64 -6.80
C ILE A 7 0.23 -2.42 -5.87
N GLN A 8 1.11 -3.42 -5.81
CA GLN A 8 2.29 -3.43 -4.96
C GLN A 8 3.53 -3.35 -5.84
N CYS A 9 4.35 -2.32 -5.63
CA CYS A 9 5.52 -2.02 -6.45
C CYS A 9 6.79 -2.09 -5.61
N GLY A 10 7.46 -3.24 -5.70
CA GLY A 10 8.78 -3.50 -5.13
C GLY A 10 8.78 -4.26 -3.82
N ASN A 11 9.99 -4.61 -3.39
CA ASN A 11 10.21 -5.52 -2.27
C ASN A 11 9.53 -5.03 -0.98
N THR A 12 9.78 -3.79 -0.57
CA THR A 12 9.16 -3.24 0.65
C THR A 12 7.63 -3.23 0.57
N ALA A 13 7.08 -2.91 -0.60
CA ALA A 13 5.64 -2.93 -0.80
C ALA A 13 5.05 -4.35 -0.69
N ASN A 14 5.73 -5.35 -1.23
CA ASN A 14 5.29 -6.74 -1.17
C ASN A 14 5.41 -7.32 0.24
N TYR A 15 6.39 -6.87 1.05
CA TYR A 15 6.44 -7.17 2.49
C TYR A 15 5.24 -6.57 3.25
N ILE A 16 4.96 -5.28 3.07
CA ILE A 16 3.78 -4.63 3.68
C ILE A 16 2.50 -5.34 3.22
N GLY A 17 2.41 -5.59 1.92
CA GLY A 17 1.30 -6.23 1.27
C GLY A 17 1.01 -7.63 1.77
N THR A 18 2.05 -8.45 1.98
CA THR A 18 1.87 -9.82 2.48
C THR A 18 1.24 -9.82 3.87
N HIS A 19 1.68 -8.94 4.78
CA HIS A 19 1.00 -8.79 6.07
C HIS A 19 -0.44 -8.34 5.91
N PHE A 20 -0.69 -7.31 5.09
CA PHE A 20 -2.04 -6.80 4.81
C PHE A 20 -2.98 -7.91 4.32
N TRP A 21 -2.51 -8.75 3.39
CA TRP A 21 -3.27 -9.87 2.85
C TRP A 21 -3.44 -11.02 3.84
N ASN A 22 -2.44 -11.27 4.69
CA ASN A 22 -2.54 -12.30 5.73
C ASN A 22 -3.55 -11.93 6.82
N PHE A 23 -3.78 -10.64 7.08
CA PHE A 23 -4.88 -10.18 7.95
C PHE A 23 -6.27 -10.50 7.39
N GLN A 24 -6.38 -10.72 6.07
CA GLN A 24 -7.65 -11.01 5.45
C GLN A 24 -7.97 -12.50 5.58
N GLU A 25 -9.00 -12.85 6.34
CA GLU A 25 -9.55 -14.20 6.36
C GLU A 25 -10.89 -14.22 5.64
N PRO A 26 -10.94 -14.46 4.32
CA PRO A 26 -12.21 -14.66 3.62
C PRO A 26 -12.81 -16.01 4.05
N THR A 27 -13.55 -16.02 5.16
CA THR A 27 -14.34 -17.19 5.56
C THR A 27 -15.66 -17.19 4.80
N SER A 28 -16.08 -18.37 4.34
CA SER A 28 -17.34 -18.58 3.61
C SER A 28 -18.59 -18.46 4.49
N GLU A 29 -18.43 -18.10 5.77
CA GLU A 29 -19.53 -18.02 6.72
C GLU A 29 -20.14 -16.61 6.75
N ASN A 30 -21.47 -16.55 6.62
CA ASN A 30 -22.31 -15.36 6.59
C ASN A 30 -22.25 -14.45 7.85
N GLN A 31 -21.27 -14.65 8.74
CA GLN A 31 -21.14 -13.97 10.02
C GLN A 31 -20.16 -12.79 10.01
N SER A 32 -19.30 -12.66 8.97
CA SER A 32 -18.37 -11.53 8.89
C SER A 32 -19.11 -10.21 8.61
N GLU A 33 -18.80 -9.15 9.37
CA GLU A 33 -19.25 -7.78 9.11
C GLU A 33 -18.50 -7.15 7.92
N ILE A 34 -17.38 -7.76 7.52
CA ILE A 34 -16.56 -7.36 6.38
C ILE A 34 -17.10 -8.02 5.11
N ASN A 35 -17.26 -7.21 4.07
CA ASN A 35 -17.47 -7.63 2.70
C ASN A 35 -16.13 -7.91 2.03
N HIS A 36 -15.71 -9.17 2.06
CA HIS A 36 -14.43 -9.60 1.47
C HIS A 36 -14.40 -9.45 -0.07
N ASP A 37 -15.55 -9.40 -0.74
CA ASP A 37 -15.61 -9.26 -2.21
C ASP A 37 -15.08 -7.91 -2.71
N VAL A 38 -14.96 -6.91 -1.82
CA VAL A 38 -14.33 -5.62 -2.12
C VAL A 38 -12.86 -5.79 -2.48
N LEU A 39 -12.15 -6.70 -1.80
CA LEU A 39 -10.71 -6.93 -1.98
C LEU A 39 -10.39 -8.26 -2.66
N PHE A 40 -11.33 -9.20 -2.65
CA PHE A 40 -11.15 -10.54 -3.22
C PHE A 40 -12.06 -10.75 -4.41
N SER A 41 -11.61 -11.58 -5.33
CA SER A 41 -12.42 -12.14 -6.41
C SER A 41 -12.74 -13.59 -6.09
N SER A 42 -14.02 -13.95 -6.18
CA SER A 42 -14.46 -15.34 -6.04
C SER A 42 -14.26 -16.09 -7.35
N GLY A 43 -13.51 -17.17 -7.34
CA GLY A 43 -13.33 -18.09 -8.46
C GLY A 43 -13.74 -19.50 -8.10
N GLN A 44 -13.60 -20.40 -9.07
CA GLN A 44 -13.63 -21.85 -8.85
C GLN A 44 -12.27 -22.42 -9.20
N ALA A 45 -11.65 -23.13 -8.25
CA ALA A 45 -10.49 -23.95 -8.54
C ALA A 45 -10.86 -25.09 -9.51
N ARG A 46 -9.83 -25.67 -10.13
CA ARG A 46 -9.98 -26.80 -11.07
C ARG A 46 -10.68 -28.03 -10.45
N ASN A 47 -10.62 -28.17 -9.13
CA ASN A 47 -11.31 -29.24 -8.38
C ASN A 47 -12.79 -28.93 -8.09
N GLY A 48 -13.31 -27.78 -8.56
CA GLY A 48 -14.68 -27.33 -8.33
C GLY A 48 -14.91 -26.61 -7.01
N ASN A 49 -13.89 -26.50 -6.14
CA ASN A 49 -14.02 -25.75 -4.89
C ASN A 49 -14.02 -24.25 -5.16
N GLN A 50 -14.81 -23.50 -4.41
CA GLN A 50 -14.78 -22.04 -4.44
C GLN A 50 -13.43 -21.56 -3.88
N THR A 51 -12.77 -20.68 -4.62
CA THR A 51 -11.52 -20.03 -4.21
C THR A 51 -11.74 -18.53 -4.10
N TYR A 52 -11.08 -17.91 -3.13
CA TYR A 52 -11.03 -16.46 -3.01
C TYR A 52 -9.60 -16.03 -3.25
N THR A 53 -9.38 -15.19 -4.26
CA THR A 53 -8.05 -14.68 -4.59
C THR A 53 -8.03 -13.16 -4.48
N PRO A 54 -7.01 -12.56 -3.84
CA PRO A 54 -6.87 -11.12 -3.75
C PRO A 54 -6.89 -10.41 -5.12
N ARG A 55 -7.53 -9.25 -5.19
CA ARG A 55 -7.46 -8.30 -6.33
C ARG A 55 -6.16 -7.51 -6.23
N VAL A 56 -5.05 -8.18 -6.52
CA VAL A 56 -3.71 -7.62 -6.36
C VAL A 56 -2.81 -7.84 -7.59
N LEU A 57 -2.02 -6.82 -7.92
CA LEU A 57 -0.88 -6.89 -8.83
C LEU A 57 0.41 -6.73 -8.02
N LEU A 58 1.35 -7.67 -8.15
CA LEU A 58 2.60 -7.74 -7.39
C LEU A 58 3.79 -7.55 -8.35
N TYR A 59 4.32 -6.35 -8.41
CA TYR A 59 5.54 -6.06 -9.16
C TYR A 59 6.76 -6.23 -8.27
N ASP A 60 7.74 -6.99 -8.74
CA ASP A 60 9.05 -7.09 -8.09
C ASP A 60 10.16 -7.52 -9.07
N THR A 61 11.39 -7.58 -8.59
CA THR A 61 12.45 -8.32 -9.29
C THR A 61 12.25 -9.82 -9.09
N ALA A 62 12.59 -10.63 -10.09
CA ALA A 62 12.35 -12.08 -10.07
C ALA A 62 12.88 -12.78 -8.81
N ARG A 63 14.01 -12.29 -8.27
CA ARG A 63 14.64 -12.85 -7.07
C ARG A 63 13.82 -12.65 -5.79
N HIS A 64 13.10 -11.54 -5.64
CA HIS A 64 12.40 -11.23 -4.39
C HIS A 64 11.13 -12.05 -4.16
N PHE A 65 10.63 -12.71 -5.20
CA PHE A 65 9.45 -13.58 -5.09
C PHE A 65 9.69 -14.88 -4.31
N GLY A 66 10.94 -15.27 -4.03
CA GLY A 66 11.21 -16.48 -3.25
C GLY A 66 10.68 -17.76 -3.90
N SER A 67 10.20 -18.70 -3.08
CA SER A 67 9.78 -20.04 -3.55
C SER A 67 8.36 -20.09 -4.15
N MET A 68 7.49 -19.13 -3.82
CA MET A 68 6.11 -19.01 -4.32
C MET A 68 5.23 -20.27 -4.15
N SER A 69 5.41 -21.07 -3.09
CA SER A 69 4.63 -22.28 -2.78
C SER A 69 3.11 -22.12 -2.98
N ARG A 70 2.53 -21.05 -2.43
CA ARG A 70 1.10 -20.74 -2.50
C ARG A 70 0.58 -20.42 -3.91
N MET A 71 1.41 -20.04 -4.87
CA MET A 71 0.98 -19.88 -6.26
C MET A 71 0.90 -21.24 -6.96
N ASN A 72 1.94 -22.07 -6.78
CA ASN A 72 2.06 -23.36 -7.46
C ASN A 72 0.92 -24.32 -7.06
N ALA A 73 0.45 -24.24 -5.82
CA ALA A 73 -0.59 -25.09 -5.27
C ALA A 73 -1.96 -24.99 -5.99
N LEU A 74 -2.32 -23.84 -6.59
CA LEU A 74 -3.60 -23.69 -7.31
C LEU A 74 -3.50 -24.01 -8.81
N PHE A 75 -2.31 -23.93 -9.41
CA PHE A 75 -2.16 -23.86 -10.87
C PHE A 75 -1.17 -24.85 -11.48
N GLU A 76 -0.34 -25.56 -10.71
CA GLU A 76 0.50 -26.64 -11.25
C GLU A 76 -0.32 -27.92 -11.51
N GLU A 77 -0.27 -28.43 -12.75
CA GLU A 77 -0.57 -29.84 -13.01
C GLU A 77 0.62 -30.69 -12.55
N PRO A 78 0.41 -31.93 -12.06
CA PRO A 78 1.51 -32.88 -11.95
C PRO A 78 2.14 -33.04 -13.34
N ARG A 79 3.36 -32.54 -13.51
CA ARG A 79 4.09 -32.65 -14.78
C ARG A 79 4.16 -34.12 -15.16
N THR A 80 3.39 -34.54 -16.17
CA THR A 80 3.66 -35.79 -16.87
C THR A 80 5.01 -35.65 -17.54
N GLU A 81 5.99 -36.44 -17.10
CA GLU A 81 7.35 -36.55 -17.64
C GLU A 81 7.34 -36.78 -19.15
N THR A 82 7.16 -35.74 -19.95
CA THR A 82 7.23 -35.82 -21.41
C THR A 82 7.65 -34.47 -21.98
N THR A 83 8.97 -34.28 -22.11
CA THR A 83 9.68 -33.90 -23.35
C THR A 83 11.14 -33.54 -23.04
N ASP A 84 12.04 -34.00 -23.92
CA ASP A 84 13.49 -33.74 -23.94
C ASP A 84 13.84 -32.27 -24.22
N LEU A 85 13.33 -31.34 -23.41
CA LEU A 85 13.80 -29.97 -23.38
C LEU A 85 14.63 -29.80 -22.11
N GLN A 86 15.94 -29.62 -22.29
CA GLN A 86 16.84 -29.19 -21.22
C GLN A 86 16.47 -27.73 -20.87
N VAL A 87 15.46 -27.58 -20.03
CA VAL A 87 15.21 -26.32 -19.35
C VAL A 87 16.39 -26.15 -18.40
N ILE A 88 17.26 -25.16 -18.68
CA ILE A 88 18.25 -24.69 -17.73
C ILE A 88 17.45 -24.05 -16.60
N SER A 89 17.02 -24.88 -15.65
CA SER A 89 16.31 -24.43 -14.46
C SER A 89 17.33 -23.69 -13.61
N SER A 90 17.06 -22.42 -13.31
CA SER A 90 17.63 -21.79 -12.12
C SER A 90 17.38 -22.69 -10.91
N GLU A 91 18.31 -22.72 -9.97
CA GLU A 91 18.19 -23.49 -8.74
C GLU A 91 16.89 -23.07 -8.03
N ARG A 92 15.97 -24.03 -7.80
CA ARG A 92 14.68 -23.75 -7.16
C ARG A 92 14.95 -23.26 -5.74
N ILE A 93 14.42 -22.08 -5.39
CA ILE A 93 14.48 -21.57 -4.02
C ILE A 93 13.68 -22.54 -3.13
N PRO A 94 14.29 -23.12 -2.07
CA PRO A 94 13.60 -24.06 -1.21
C PRO A 94 12.48 -23.35 -0.43
N ASP A 95 11.39 -24.08 -0.20
CA ASP A 95 10.26 -23.58 0.57
C ASP A 95 10.66 -23.33 2.03
N HIS A 96 10.21 -22.21 2.58
CA HIS A 96 10.44 -21.87 3.99
C HIS A 96 9.68 -22.87 4.89
N PRO A 97 10.22 -23.30 6.06
CA PRO A 97 9.56 -24.27 6.94
C PRO A 97 8.13 -23.89 7.33
N PHE A 98 7.84 -22.59 7.47
CA PHE A 98 6.48 -22.09 7.68
C PHE A 98 5.52 -22.46 6.54
N GLN A 99 5.96 -22.34 5.27
CA GLN A 99 5.17 -22.73 4.11
C GLN A 99 4.87 -24.23 4.09
N THR A 100 5.86 -25.06 4.42
CA THR A 100 5.63 -26.51 4.57
C THR A 100 4.62 -26.81 5.70
N SER A 101 4.72 -26.10 6.84
CA SER A 101 3.78 -26.28 7.95
C SER A 101 2.33 -25.94 7.58
N LEU A 102 2.14 -24.95 6.70
CA LEU A 102 0.82 -24.55 6.20
C LEU A 102 0.14 -25.62 5.33
N GLU A 103 0.93 -26.47 4.65
CA GLU A 103 0.43 -27.55 3.80
C GLU A 103 0.15 -28.84 4.60
N GLU A 104 0.99 -29.11 5.60
CA GLU A 104 0.97 -30.37 6.36
C GLU A 104 0.10 -30.34 7.62
N SER A 105 -0.11 -29.15 8.22
CA SER A 105 -0.73 -29.01 9.55
C SER A 105 -2.07 -28.29 9.50
N VAL A 106 -3.00 -28.71 10.39
CA VAL A 106 -4.30 -28.04 10.57
C VAL A 106 -4.13 -26.66 11.23
N THR A 107 -3.08 -26.50 12.06
CA THR A 107 -2.72 -25.23 12.70
C THR A 107 -1.29 -24.88 12.31
N PRO A 108 -1.06 -23.79 11.56
CA PRO A 108 0.28 -23.35 11.19
C PRO A 108 1.11 -23.00 12.43
N ASP A 109 2.43 -23.22 12.39
CA ASP A 109 3.33 -22.88 13.49
C ASP A 109 4.06 -21.56 13.23
N GLY A 110 3.56 -20.48 13.83
CA GLY A 110 4.16 -19.14 13.74
C GLY A 110 5.54 -19.06 14.39
N GLY A 111 5.87 -19.97 15.31
CA GLY A 111 7.20 -20.07 15.92
C GLY A 111 8.30 -20.45 14.94
N LEU A 112 7.93 -20.87 13.72
CA LEU A 112 8.86 -21.10 12.62
C LEU A 112 9.32 -19.81 11.94
N LEU A 113 8.71 -18.65 12.25
CA LEU A 113 9.08 -17.35 11.67
C LEU A 113 9.95 -16.55 12.65
N SER A 114 11.01 -15.95 12.12
CA SER A 114 11.92 -15.08 12.86
C SER A 114 12.53 -14.05 11.92
N VAL A 115 13.06 -12.97 12.49
CA VAL A 115 13.78 -11.94 11.72
C VAL A 115 14.97 -12.53 10.96
N ASP A 116 15.61 -13.58 11.48
CA ASP A 116 16.82 -14.17 10.90
C ASP A 116 16.54 -15.21 9.79
N ASN A 117 15.35 -15.79 9.74
CA ASN A 117 15.03 -16.86 8.78
C ASN A 117 14.09 -16.44 7.64
N VAL A 118 13.31 -15.38 7.81
CA VAL A 118 12.47 -14.83 6.74
C VAL A 118 13.34 -14.03 5.76
N ARG A 119 13.45 -14.51 4.53
CA ARG A 119 14.30 -13.93 3.47
C ARG A 119 13.50 -13.27 2.36
N TYR A 120 12.28 -13.73 2.14
CA TYR A 120 11.38 -13.26 1.10
C TYR A 120 10.01 -12.95 1.71
N TRP A 121 9.28 -12.02 1.10
CA TRP A 121 7.91 -11.75 1.51
C TRP A 121 7.00 -12.97 1.31
N SER A 122 7.31 -13.83 0.34
CA SER A 122 6.58 -15.07 0.09
C SER A 122 6.71 -16.09 1.24
N ASP A 123 7.75 -16.00 2.07
CA ASP A 123 8.06 -17.03 3.09
C ASP A 123 6.98 -17.14 4.16
N TYR A 124 6.22 -16.08 4.41
CA TYR A 124 5.15 -16.02 5.40
C TYR A 124 3.77 -15.75 4.78
N ASN A 125 3.65 -15.72 3.46
CA ASN A 125 2.39 -15.52 2.76
C ASN A 125 1.42 -16.68 3.01
N THR A 126 0.19 -16.38 3.43
CA THR A 126 -0.86 -17.38 3.64
C THR A 126 -1.88 -17.42 2.51
N GLN A 127 -1.98 -16.34 1.74
CA GLN A 127 -2.99 -16.20 0.70
C GLN A 127 -2.60 -16.88 -0.62
N PHE A 128 -3.61 -17.37 -1.34
CA PHE A 128 -3.42 -17.85 -2.70
C PHE A 128 -3.62 -16.70 -3.69
N TYR A 129 -2.57 -16.39 -4.46
CA TYR A 129 -2.64 -15.38 -5.52
C TYR A 129 -2.94 -16.01 -6.88
N ARG A 130 -3.49 -15.21 -7.79
CA ARG A 130 -3.62 -15.60 -9.18
C ARG A 130 -2.26 -15.58 -9.90
N PRO A 131 -2.05 -16.37 -10.96
CA PRO A 131 -0.82 -16.30 -11.74
C PRO A 131 -0.61 -14.91 -12.35
N GLN A 132 -1.70 -14.22 -12.74
CA GLN A 132 -1.66 -12.87 -13.29
C GLN A 132 -1.28 -11.80 -12.26
N SER A 133 -1.38 -12.09 -10.96
CA SER A 133 -0.90 -11.19 -9.91
C SER A 133 0.62 -11.11 -9.86
N TYR A 134 1.34 -12.10 -10.41
CA TYR A 134 2.79 -12.21 -10.32
C TYR A 134 3.47 -11.52 -11.51
N LEU A 135 4.14 -10.39 -11.26
CA LEU A 135 4.63 -9.51 -12.33
C LEU A 135 6.12 -9.17 -12.14
N PRO A 136 7.04 -10.12 -12.43
CA PRO A 136 8.46 -9.87 -12.34
C PRO A 136 8.87 -8.88 -13.45
N LEU A 137 9.67 -7.87 -13.11
CA LEU A 137 10.15 -6.88 -14.09
C LEU A 137 10.95 -7.53 -15.23
N ASN A 138 11.74 -8.53 -14.88
CA ASN A 138 12.45 -9.37 -15.83
C ASN A 138 12.59 -10.77 -15.25
N ALA A 139 11.86 -11.73 -15.82
CA ALA A 139 11.86 -13.13 -15.39
C ALA A 139 13.25 -13.80 -15.50
N PHE A 140 14.16 -13.25 -16.30
CA PHE A 140 15.48 -13.83 -16.59
C PHE A 140 16.65 -13.08 -15.96
N ALA A 141 16.43 -11.89 -15.39
CA ALA A 141 17.51 -11.14 -14.73
C ALA A 141 17.55 -11.47 -13.25
N GLU A 142 18.64 -12.09 -12.81
CA GLU A 142 18.91 -12.38 -11.40
C GLU A 142 19.03 -11.12 -10.53
N THR A 143 19.45 -10.00 -11.15
CA THR A 143 19.51 -8.68 -10.50
C THR A 143 19.08 -7.62 -11.51
N THR A 144 18.05 -6.86 -11.16
CA THR A 144 17.78 -5.55 -11.77
C THR A 144 18.04 -4.53 -10.67
N GLN A 145 19.14 -3.77 -10.77
CA GLN A 145 19.42 -2.69 -9.83
C GLN A 145 18.44 -1.55 -10.10
N LEU A 146 17.58 -1.26 -9.12
CA LEU A 146 16.61 -0.18 -9.13
C LEU A 146 16.89 0.73 -7.94
N ASP A 147 18.03 1.43 -8.02
CA ASP A 147 18.51 2.26 -6.91
C ASP A 147 18.13 3.74 -7.07
N ASP A 148 17.89 4.19 -8.30
CA ASP A 148 17.56 5.57 -8.61
C ASP A 148 16.27 5.72 -9.43
N PHE A 149 15.68 6.91 -9.32
CA PHE A 149 14.42 7.28 -9.95
C PHE A 149 14.41 7.05 -11.47
N ASP A 150 15.48 7.43 -12.18
CA ASP A 150 15.54 7.30 -13.64
C ASP A 150 15.66 5.84 -14.09
N ALA A 151 16.38 5.00 -13.33
CA ALA A 151 16.43 3.56 -13.54
C ALA A 151 15.03 2.94 -13.41
N GLY A 152 14.25 3.38 -12.43
CA GLY A 152 12.84 3.05 -12.26
C GLY A 152 11.98 3.33 -13.50
N ARG A 153 12.04 4.58 -13.97
CA ARG A 153 11.33 5.01 -15.19
C ARG A 153 11.79 4.25 -16.43
N GLY A 154 13.10 3.98 -16.53
CA GLY A 154 13.68 3.18 -17.61
C GLY A 154 13.15 1.75 -17.60
N ALA A 155 13.02 1.15 -16.42
CA ALA A 155 12.43 -0.16 -16.26
C ALA A 155 10.95 -0.18 -16.69
N TRP A 156 10.16 0.83 -16.30
CA TRP A 156 8.76 0.98 -16.74
C TRP A 156 8.67 0.93 -18.27
N LYS A 157 9.38 1.85 -18.93
CA LYS A 157 9.41 1.94 -20.40
C LYS A 157 9.84 0.64 -21.06
N SER A 158 10.84 -0.05 -20.49
CA SER A 158 11.32 -1.34 -20.99
C SER A 158 10.25 -2.43 -20.90
N ARG A 159 9.44 -2.45 -19.82
CA ARG A 159 8.33 -3.39 -19.67
C ARG A 159 7.16 -3.03 -20.60
N THR A 160 6.71 -1.78 -20.59
CA THR A 160 5.57 -1.31 -21.40
C THR A 160 5.82 -1.49 -22.90
N GLN A 161 7.08 -1.38 -23.36
CA GLN A 161 7.45 -1.70 -24.75
C GLN A 161 7.28 -3.18 -25.13
N ARG A 162 7.39 -4.09 -24.16
CA ARG A 162 7.20 -5.54 -24.39
C ARG A 162 5.74 -5.94 -24.30
N SER A 163 5.03 -5.38 -23.33
CA SER A 163 3.62 -5.62 -23.08
C SER A 163 3.03 -4.38 -22.43
N ASP A 164 1.97 -3.83 -23.00
CA ASP A 164 1.23 -2.73 -22.40
C ASP A 164 0.71 -3.19 -21.03
N ILE A 165 1.11 -2.48 -19.98
CA ILE A 165 0.87 -2.86 -18.59
C ILE A 165 -0.61 -2.72 -18.25
N LEU A 166 -1.27 -1.65 -18.71
CA LEU A 166 -2.68 -1.46 -18.44
C LEU A 166 -3.53 -2.52 -19.15
N ASP A 167 -3.16 -2.88 -20.37
CA ASP A 167 -3.89 -3.89 -21.13
C ASP A 167 -3.61 -5.33 -20.69
N THR A 168 -2.37 -5.64 -20.34
CA THR A 168 -1.96 -7.03 -20.06
C THR A 168 -2.11 -7.38 -18.60
N ASP A 169 -1.64 -6.51 -17.71
CA ASP A 169 -1.54 -6.79 -16.29
C ASP A 169 -2.85 -6.36 -15.58
N LEU A 170 -3.32 -5.14 -15.88
CA LEU A 170 -4.42 -4.50 -15.15
C LEU A 170 -5.81 -4.93 -15.65
N ARG A 171 -6.05 -4.92 -16.96
CA ARG A 171 -7.35 -5.19 -17.58
C ARG A 171 -8.02 -6.49 -17.08
N PRO A 172 -7.33 -7.63 -16.91
CA PRO A 172 -7.99 -8.84 -16.40
C PRO A 172 -8.61 -8.67 -15.01
N PHE A 173 -8.03 -7.82 -14.15
CA PHE A 173 -8.57 -7.55 -12.82
C PHE A 173 -9.73 -6.56 -12.88
N LEU A 174 -9.68 -5.59 -13.79
CA LEU A 174 -10.74 -4.60 -13.98
C LEU A 174 -12.01 -5.21 -14.57
N GLU A 175 -11.89 -6.15 -15.50
CA GLU A 175 -13.02 -6.85 -16.12
C GLU A 175 -13.82 -7.70 -15.12
N GLU A 176 -13.21 -8.06 -13.98
CA GLU A 176 -13.87 -8.76 -12.88
C GLU A 176 -14.46 -7.84 -11.81
N CYS A 177 -14.30 -6.53 -11.94
CA CYS A 177 -14.91 -5.55 -11.05
C CYS A 177 -16.23 -5.08 -11.66
N ASP A 178 -17.33 -5.18 -10.93
CA ASP A 178 -18.60 -4.60 -11.35
C ASP A 178 -18.53 -3.07 -11.33
N LEU A 179 -17.90 -2.51 -10.29
CA LEU A 179 -17.70 -1.06 -10.14
C LEU A 179 -16.44 -0.78 -9.30
N LEU A 180 -15.34 -0.54 -9.99
CA LEU A 180 -14.09 -0.08 -9.38
C LEU A 180 -14.30 1.25 -8.64
N GLN A 181 -14.11 1.26 -7.32
CA GLN A 181 -14.25 2.47 -6.50
C GLN A 181 -12.93 3.14 -6.14
N GLY A 182 -11.79 2.46 -6.33
CA GLY A 182 -10.49 3.02 -5.99
C GLY A 182 -9.33 2.07 -6.27
N ILE A 183 -8.12 2.64 -6.29
CA ILE A 183 -6.86 1.92 -6.46
C ILE A 183 -5.99 2.21 -5.25
N ASN A 184 -5.59 1.14 -4.54
CA ASN A 184 -4.58 1.18 -3.49
C ASN A 184 -3.21 0.91 -4.12
N LEU A 185 -2.30 1.86 -4.03
CA LEU A 185 -0.91 1.72 -4.46
C LEU A 185 -0.04 1.56 -3.22
N VAL A 186 0.82 0.54 -3.20
CA VAL A 186 1.83 0.36 -2.15
C VAL A 186 3.19 0.37 -2.81
N SER A 187 4.10 1.26 -2.40
CA SER A 187 5.44 1.36 -3.02
C SER A 187 6.54 1.81 -2.07
N CYS A 188 7.78 1.71 -2.52
CA CYS A 188 8.95 2.36 -1.93
C CYS A 188 9.32 3.57 -2.78
N LEU A 189 9.13 4.79 -2.26
CA LEU A 189 9.41 6.01 -3.04
C LEU A 189 10.86 6.51 -2.91
N ILE A 190 11.68 5.82 -2.12
CA ILE A 190 13.05 6.21 -1.81
C ILE A 190 14.10 5.44 -2.64
N ASP A 191 13.68 4.45 -3.42
CA ASP A 191 14.53 3.71 -4.37
C ASP A 191 13.99 3.85 -5.81
N GLY A 192 14.49 3.04 -6.74
CA GLY A 192 14.05 3.07 -8.14
C GLY A 192 12.59 2.67 -8.34
N TRP A 193 11.92 2.01 -7.38
CA TRP A 193 10.47 1.82 -7.45
C TRP A 193 9.71 3.13 -7.37
N GLY A 194 10.28 4.21 -6.83
CA GLY A 194 9.68 5.54 -6.89
C GLY A 194 9.49 6.03 -8.31
N GLY A 195 10.50 5.85 -9.17
CA GLY A 195 10.40 6.18 -10.59
C GLY A 195 9.44 5.28 -11.37
N TRP A 196 9.41 3.99 -11.05
CA TRP A 196 8.44 3.05 -11.59
C TRP A 196 7.00 3.46 -11.26
N THR A 197 6.73 3.70 -9.98
CA THR A 197 5.41 4.09 -9.46
C THR A 197 4.97 5.44 -10.01
N THR A 198 5.91 6.36 -10.26
CA THR A 198 5.60 7.64 -10.90
C THR A 198 4.97 7.46 -12.28
N GLU A 199 5.59 6.64 -13.14
CA GLU A 199 5.04 6.38 -14.47
C GLU A 199 3.70 5.62 -14.40
N LEU A 200 3.59 4.64 -13.50
CA LEU A 200 2.33 3.92 -13.27
C LEU A 200 1.20 4.87 -12.88
N VAL A 201 1.43 5.77 -11.92
CA VAL A 201 0.42 6.72 -11.44
C VAL A 201 -0.02 7.66 -12.55
N LEU A 202 0.92 8.18 -13.35
CA LEU A 202 0.60 9.05 -14.48
C LEU A 202 -0.26 8.34 -15.53
N GLU A 203 0.04 7.08 -15.82
CA GLU A 203 -0.74 6.28 -16.77
C GLU A 203 -2.13 5.95 -16.23
N LEU A 204 -2.23 5.59 -14.94
CA LEU A 204 -3.51 5.37 -14.26
C LEU A 204 -4.37 6.63 -14.18
N ALA A 205 -3.77 7.79 -13.93
CA ALA A 205 -4.50 9.06 -13.87
C ALA A 205 -5.05 9.46 -15.25
N SER A 206 -4.29 9.18 -16.32
CA SER A 206 -4.74 9.39 -17.69
C SER A 206 -5.90 8.46 -18.07
N GLU A 207 -5.81 7.17 -17.75
CA GLU A 207 -6.81 6.17 -18.16
C GLU A 207 -8.06 6.19 -17.25
N PHE A 208 -7.87 6.42 -15.94
CA PHE A 208 -8.91 6.37 -14.92
C PHE A 208 -9.02 7.67 -14.11
N PRO A 209 -9.26 8.84 -14.75
CA PRO A 209 -9.19 10.14 -14.09
C PRO A 209 -10.18 10.32 -12.93
N LYS A 210 -11.27 9.54 -12.92
CA LYS A 210 -12.32 9.61 -11.89
C LYS A 210 -12.16 8.60 -10.76
N VAL A 211 -11.24 7.64 -10.88
CA VAL A 211 -11.07 6.59 -9.89
C VAL A 211 -10.05 7.07 -8.84
N PRO A 212 -10.41 7.20 -7.56
CA PRO A 212 -9.47 7.64 -6.55
C PRO A 212 -8.24 6.73 -6.42
N ARG A 213 -7.07 7.33 -6.16
CA ARG A 213 -5.79 6.62 -5.96
C ARG A 213 -5.22 6.95 -4.58
N LEU A 214 -5.08 5.93 -3.74
CA LEU A 214 -4.43 6.04 -2.43
C LEU A 214 -3.03 5.44 -2.53
N LEU A 215 -2.00 6.24 -2.27
CA LEU A 215 -0.60 5.83 -2.32
C LEU A 215 -0.03 5.67 -0.91
N PHE A 216 0.11 4.43 -0.47
CA PHE A 216 0.81 4.05 0.75
C PHE A 216 2.29 3.84 0.42
N SER A 217 3.19 4.55 1.09
CA SER A 217 4.62 4.41 0.76
C SER A 217 5.53 4.44 1.96
N THR A 218 6.62 3.66 1.93
CA THR A 218 7.76 3.98 2.79
C THR A 218 8.46 5.26 2.32
N THR A 219 8.74 6.18 3.24
CA THR A 219 9.49 7.41 2.95
C THR A 219 10.61 7.66 3.95
N ALA A 220 11.08 6.60 4.61
CA ALA A 220 12.16 6.63 5.60
C ALA A 220 13.54 6.86 4.95
N ALA A 221 13.69 7.95 4.20
CA ALA A 221 14.92 8.31 3.51
C ALA A 221 16.00 8.72 4.52
N THR A 222 17.06 7.94 4.60
CA THR A 222 18.23 8.17 5.44
C THR A 222 19.40 8.76 4.66
N THR A 223 19.48 8.48 3.36
CA THR A 223 20.56 8.95 2.49
C THR A 223 20.11 10.08 1.58
N ARG A 224 21.07 10.86 1.07
CA ARG A 224 20.76 11.94 0.12
C ARG A 224 20.16 11.42 -1.20
N PRO A 225 20.66 10.33 -1.83
CA PRO A 225 20.01 9.75 -3.01
C PRO A 225 18.56 9.35 -2.76
N GLU A 226 18.25 8.74 -1.62
CA GLU A 226 16.87 8.40 -1.24
C GLU A 226 15.98 9.65 -1.15
N ASN A 227 16.49 10.72 -0.55
CA ASN A 227 15.75 12.00 -0.48
C ASN A 227 15.55 12.64 -1.87
N LEU A 228 16.49 12.44 -2.81
CA LEU A 228 16.32 12.90 -4.20
C LEU A 228 15.27 12.09 -4.94
N ASN A 229 15.28 10.76 -4.81
CA ASN A 229 14.26 9.88 -5.37
C ASN A 229 12.87 10.31 -4.87
N LEU A 230 12.72 10.45 -3.54
CA LEU A 230 11.47 10.89 -2.93
C LEU A 230 11.02 12.26 -3.44
N SER A 231 11.95 13.22 -3.58
CA SER A 231 11.63 14.55 -4.09
C SER A 231 11.10 14.51 -5.52
N ASN A 232 11.77 13.76 -6.40
CA ASN A 232 11.34 13.60 -7.80
C ASN A 232 9.96 12.96 -7.90
N VAL A 233 9.65 11.98 -7.05
CA VAL A 233 8.31 11.39 -6.99
C VAL A 233 7.29 12.44 -6.56
N LEU A 234 7.51 13.11 -5.43
CA LEU A 234 6.55 14.09 -4.90
C LEU A 234 6.25 15.19 -5.92
N LEU A 235 7.27 15.70 -6.59
CA LEU A 235 7.12 16.70 -7.65
C LEU A 235 6.42 16.14 -8.89
N GLY A 236 6.58 14.85 -9.18
CA GLY A 236 6.01 14.20 -10.36
C GLY A 236 4.55 13.79 -10.24
N ILE A 237 4.08 13.41 -9.03
CA ILE A 237 2.76 12.75 -8.89
C ILE A 237 1.87 13.29 -7.77
N HIS A 238 2.26 14.33 -7.02
CA HIS A 238 1.43 14.78 -5.91
C HIS A 238 0.02 15.19 -6.35
N ASP A 239 -0.13 15.84 -7.52
CA ASP A 239 -1.44 16.26 -8.05
C ASP A 239 -2.26 15.09 -8.65
N GLU A 240 -1.62 13.94 -8.89
CA GLU A 240 -2.22 12.77 -9.57
C GLU A 240 -2.73 11.69 -8.60
N VAL A 241 -2.35 11.77 -7.34
CA VAL A 241 -2.90 10.91 -6.27
C VAL A 241 -3.97 11.67 -5.50
N ASP A 242 -4.90 10.95 -4.87
CA ASP A 242 -5.91 11.56 -4.00
C ASP A 242 -5.41 11.63 -2.55
N ALA A 243 -4.56 10.69 -2.15
CA ALA A 243 -3.83 10.73 -0.89
C ALA A 243 -2.51 9.97 -0.98
N LEU A 244 -1.43 10.59 -0.50
CA LEU A 244 -0.11 10.01 -0.29
C LEU A 244 0.13 9.90 1.22
N ILE A 245 0.36 8.69 1.67
CA ILE A 245 0.43 8.33 3.08
C ILE A 245 1.83 7.75 3.35
N PRO A 246 2.76 8.55 3.90
CA PRO A 246 4.13 8.13 4.14
C PRO A 246 4.26 7.31 5.44
N PHE A 247 4.89 6.14 5.36
CA PHE A 247 5.22 5.26 6.48
C PHE A 247 6.72 5.18 6.73
N ASP A 248 7.08 4.84 7.96
CA ASP A 248 8.40 4.31 8.29
C ASP A 248 8.32 2.78 8.25
N ALA A 249 8.68 2.20 7.11
CA ALA A 249 8.66 0.75 6.90
C ALA A 249 9.89 0.28 6.15
N THR A 250 10.34 -0.93 6.47
CA THR A 250 11.48 -1.58 5.80
C THR A 250 11.03 -2.83 5.05
N GLY A 251 11.77 -3.22 4.00
CA GLY A 251 11.56 -4.47 3.25
C GLY A 251 12.00 -5.70 4.03
N SER A 252 11.42 -5.89 5.21
CA SER A 252 11.65 -7.02 6.11
C SER A 252 10.33 -7.46 6.75
N TRP A 253 10.31 -8.69 7.28
CA TRP A 253 9.12 -9.25 7.92
C TRP A 253 8.64 -8.42 9.12
N SER A 254 9.53 -8.07 10.05
CA SER A 254 9.13 -7.28 11.21
C SER A 254 8.92 -5.80 10.88
N GLY A 255 9.78 -5.22 10.04
CA GLY A 255 9.76 -3.78 9.78
C GLY A 255 8.66 -3.30 8.82
N SER A 256 7.85 -4.20 8.27
CA SER A 256 6.68 -3.87 7.45
C SER A 256 5.34 -4.08 8.19
N ALA A 257 5.37 -4.76 9.34
CA ALA A 257 4.20 -5.22 10.06
C ALA A 257 3.27 -4.07 10.51
N HIS A 258 3.80 -3.01 11.13
CA HIS A 258 2.98 -1.88 11.59
C HIS A 258 2.32 -1.10 10.45
N ALA A 259 3.03 -0.90 9.34
CA ALA A 259 2.45 -0.23 8.17
C ALA A 259 1.28 -1.03 7.61
N ALA A 260 1.40 -2.36 7.56
CA ALA A 260 0.30 -3.23 7.14
C ALA A 260 -0.89 -3.18 8.09
N THR A 261 -0.67 -3.21 9.41
CA THR A 261 -1.72 -3.04 10.42
C THR A 261 -2.44 -1.71 10.26
N TRP A 262 -1.71 -0.63 9.98
CA TRP A 262 -2.33 0.68 9.75
C TRP A 262 -3.16 0.69 8.46
N ILE A 263 -2.65 0.14 7.35
CA ILE A 263 -3.38 0.07 6.07
C ILE A 263 -4.66 -0.76 6.24
N ASP A 264 -4.56 -1.89 6.96
CA ASP A 264 -5.71 -2.72 7.28
C ASP A 264 -6.79 -1.91 8.01
N ALA A 265 -6.43 -1.32 9.14
CA ALA A 265 -7.30 -0.46 9.94
C ALA A 265 -7.91 0.69 9.14
N PHE A 266 -7.11 1.40 8.34
CA PHE A 266 -7.56 2.53 7.53
C PHE A 266 -8.54 2.12 6.42
N THR A 267 -8.38 0.92 5.85
CA THR A 267 -9.19 0.46 4.70
C THR A 267 -10.46 -0.30 5.09
N VAL A 268 -10.62 -0.70 6.36
CA VAL A 268 -11.85 -1.34 6.87
C VAL A 268 -13.15 -0.61 6.48
N PRO A 269 -13.26 0.72 6.56
CA PRO A 269 -14.48 1.45 6.21
C PRO A 269 -14.92 1.25 4.75
N PHE A 270 -13.99 0.92 3.85
CA PHE A 270 -14.27 0.68 2.45
C PHE A 270 -14.89 -0.70 2.17
N ARG A 271 -14.81 -1.59 3.15
CA ARG A 271 -15.15 -3.01 3.01
C ARG A 271 -16.10 -3.51 4.09
N THR A 272 -16.76 -2.66 4.86
CA THR A 272 -17.85 -3.11 5.74
C THR A 272 -19.12 -3.40 4.92
N LYS A 273 -19.92 -4.39 5.31
CA LYS A 273 -21.24 -4.68 4.68
C LYS A 273 -22.26 -3.57 4.94
N GLU A 274 -21.96 -2.72 5.89
CA GLU A 274 -22.92 -2.02 6.70
C GLU A 274 -22.31 -0.60 6.89
N ALA A 275 -22.88 0.43 6.22
CA ALA A 275 -22.32 1.79 6.02
C ALA A 275 -20.88 1.77 5.48
N SER A 276 -20.70 1.07 4.36
CA SER A 276 -19.50 1.23 3.56
C SER A 276 -19.33 2.71 3.18
N LEU A 277 -18.18 3.27 3.49
CA LEU A 277 -17.73 4.50 2.84
C LEU A 277 -17.05 4.11 1.53
N THR A 278 -17.19 4.93 0.50
CA THR A 278 -16.35 4.80 -0.68
C THR A 278 -15.02 5.49 -0.45
N VAL A 279 -14.00 5.16 -1.26
CA VAL A 279 -12.73 5.90 -1.23
C VAL A 279 -12.97 7.40 -1.47
N SER A 280 -13.87 7.75 -2.39
CA SER A 280 -14.27 9.13 -2.66
C SER A 280 -14.91 9.83 -1.46
N ASP A 281 -15.69 9.12 -0.64
CA ASP A 281 -16.28 9.71 0.55
C ASP A 281 -15.18 10.14 1.53
N VAL A 282 -14.19 9.28 1.76
CA VAL A 282 -13.06 9.60 2.66
C VAL A 282 -12.21 10.73 2.11
N THR A 283 -11.89 10.73 0.80
CA THR A 283 -11.09 11.82 0.22
C THR A 283 -11.84 13.15 0.22
N SER A 284 -13.17 13.15 0.16
CA SER A 284 -13.99 14.37 0.28
C SER A 284 -13.98 15.00 1.68
N PHE A 285 -13.59 14.23 2.70
CA PHE A 285 -13.43 14.74 4.07
C PHE A 285 -12.05 15.35 4.32
N LEU A 286 -11.07 15.06 3.47
CA LEU A 286 -9.71 15.62 3.55
C LEU A 286 -9.70 17.06 3.03
N THR A 287 -8.70 17.83 3.44
CA THR A 287 -8.54 19.22 2.99
C THR A 287 -8.43 19.29 1.48
N PRO A 288 -9.30 20.08 0.82
CA PRO A 288 -9.20 20.29 -0.62
C PRO A 288 -7.80 20.79 -0.99
N GLY A 289 -7.20 20.18 -2.01
CA GLY A 289 -5.86 20.57 -2.47
C GLY A 289 -4.72 19.83 -1.77
N HIS A 290 -4.83 19.50 -0.48
CA HIS A 290 -3.85 18.66 0.19
C HIS A 290 -3.84 17.24 -0.37
N ARG A 291 -2.64 16.65 -0.43
CA ARG A 291 -2.41 15.29 -0.96
C ARG A 291 -1.48 14.44 -0.12
N ILE A 292 -0.79 15.00 0.86
CA ILE A 292 0.14 14.24 1.72
C ILE A 292 -0.46 14.20 3.12
N PHE A 293 -0.57 13.03 3.72
CA PHE A 293 -1.28 12.87 4.99
C PHE A 293 -0.50 11.94 5.91
N ASN A 294 -0.20 12.38 7.13
CA ASN A 294 0.70 11.63 8.02
C ASN A 294 -0.07 10.53 8.78
N PRO A 295 0.30 9.24 8.63
CA PRO A 295 -0.30 8.17 9.40
C PRO A 295 0.31 8.11 10.81
N THR A 296 -0.53 7.85 11.80
CA THR A 296 -0.09 7.47 13.14
C THR A 296 -0.78 6.17 13.55
N LEU A 297 -0.03 5.26 14.18
CA LEU A 297 -0.52 4.01 14.75
C LEU A 297 -0.22 4.02 16.25
N THR A 298 -1.24 3.82 17.09
CA THR A 298 -1.07 3.81 18.56
C THR A 298 -1.90 2.72 19.23
N ASP A 299 -1.48 2.34 20.43
CA ASP A 299 -2.18 1.41 21.34
C ASP A 299 -3.10 2.10 22.34
N ARG A 300 -3.09 3.45 22.36
CA ARG A 300 -3.84 4.28 23.29
C ARG A 300 -5.01 4.92 22.59
N SER A 301 -6.14 5.04 23.30
CA SER A 301 -7.16 6.01 22.92
C SER A 301 -6.48 7.38 22.81
N LEU A 302 -6.57 8.00 21.63
CA LEU A 302 -6.28 9.43 21.52
C LEU A 302 -7.12 10.14 22.60
N GLY A 303 -6.49 11.01 23.37
CA GLY A 303 -7.21 11.85 24.33
C GLY A 303 -8.24 12.72 23.60
N PRO A 304 -9.17 13.39 24.31
CA PRO A 304 -10.02 14.38 23.67
C PRO A 304 -9.12 15.41 22.97
N ILE A 305 -9.09 15.34 21.64
CA ILE A 305 -8.44 16.34 20.80
C ILE A 305 -9.12 17.66 21.13
N ALA A 306 -8.32 18.70 21.39
CA ALA A 306 -8.78 19.99 21.87
C ALA A 306 -10.06 20.42 21.13
N GLN A 307 -11.14 20.56 21.89
CA GLN A 307 -12.44 21.00 21.39
C GLN A 307 -12.28 22.41 20.84
N ASP A 308 -12.13 22.55 19.52
CA ASP A 308 -12.61 23.74 18.86
C ASP A 308 -13.11 23.44 17.43
N ARG A 309 -14.20 24.15 17.13
CA ARG A 309 -15.23 23.99 16.08
C ARG A 309 -14.85 23.33 14.74
N THR A 310 -15.50 22.20 14.44
CA THR A 310 -16.39 21.95 13.27
C THR A 310 -16.89 20.49 13.31
N ASP A 311 -18.18 20.28 13.58
CA ASP A 311 -18.78 18.95 13.77
C ASP A 311 -19.28 18.37 12.43
N ARG A 312 -18.38 17.78 11.63
CA ARG A 312 -18.77 16.70 10.70
C ARG A 312 -18.41 15.37 11.34
N ARG A 313 -19.23 14.98 12.31
CA ARG A 313 -19.12 13.71 13.01
C ARG A 313 -19.90 12.65 12.25
N PHE A 314 -19.21 11.70 11.63
CA PHE A 314 -19.83 10.47 11.12
C PHE A 314 -19.40 9.31 12.01
N SER A 315 -20.36 8.75 12.76
CA SER A 315 -20.17 7.55 13.57
C SER A 315 -20.86 6.38 12.88
N VAL A 316 -20.09 5.37 12.48
CA VAL A 316 -20.65 4.10 12.01
C VAL A 316 -20.54 3.10 13.17
N VAL A 317 -21.66 2.82 13.83
CA VAL A 317 -21.79 1.83 14.90
C VAL A 317 -22.65 0.69 14.37
N ARG A 318 -22.08 -0.51 14.20
CA ARG A 318 -22.78 -1.63 13.56
C ARG A 318 -22.38 -2.95 14.24
N GLY A 319 -23.37 -3.84 14.41
CA GLY A 319 -23.28 -5.04 15.26
C GLY A 319 -23.27 -4.73 16.76
N GLN A 320 -23.57 -5.69 17.65
CA GLN A 320 -23.59 -5.43 19.10
C GLN A 320 -22.21 -5.11 19.73
N ARG A 321 -21.16 -4.95 18.91
CA ARG A 321 -19.71 -4.81 19.14
C ARG A 321 -19.16 -4.71 17.68
N GLU A 322 -18.26 -3.84 17.21
CA GLU A 322 -16.94 -3.53 17.76
C GLU A 322 -16.07 -2.70 16.76
N ILE A 323 -16.57 -1.64 16.09
CA ILE A 323 -15.72 -0.73 15.28
C ILE A 323 -16.13 0.73 15.55
N GLU A 324 -15.21 1.58 16.03
CA GLU A 324 -15.43 3.03 16.16
C GLU A 324 -14.59 3.77 15.11
N LEU A 325 -15.25 4.32 14.09
CA LEU A 325 -14.65 5.32 13.20
C LEU A 325 -15.10 6.72 13.64
N GLU A 326 -14.15 7.56 14.05
CA GLU A 326 -14.37 8.95 14.42
C GLU A 326 -13.49 9.87 13.58
N SER A 327 -14.07 10.48 12.56
CA SER A 327 -13.43 11.58 11.82
C SER A 327 -13.76 12.92 12.46
N LYS A 328 -12.74 13.68 12.85
CA LYS A 328 -12.84 15.05 13.37
C LYS A 328 -12.14 16.00 12.43
N LEU A 329 -12.73 17.15 12.11
CA LEU A 329 -12.02 18.25 11.45
C LEU A 329 -11.53 19.20 12.55
N VAL A 330 -10.21 19.39 12.67
CA VAL A 330 -9.59 20.27 13.66
C VAL A 330 -8.58 21.16 12.96
N ASN A 331 -8.84 22.46 12.84
CA ASN A 331 -7.96 23.44 12.16
C ASN A 331 -7.57 23.01 10.73
N GLY A 332 -8.56 22.58 9.93
CA GLY A 332 -8.29 22.04 8.60
C GLY A 332 -7.64 20.64 8.61
N SER A 333 -7.55 19.97 9.75
CA SER A 333 -7.05 18.59 9.83
C SER A 333 -8.16 17.60 10.05
N LEU A 334 -8.44 16.76 9.04
CA LEU A 334 -9.16 15.52 9.26
C LEU A 334 -8.29 14.61 10.15
N VAL A 335 -8.80 14.26 11.32
CA VAL A 335 -8.29 13.20 12.18
C VAL A 335 -9.31 12.08 12.14
N THR A 336 -9.04 11.06 11.35
CA THR A 336 -9.88 9.84 11.33
C THR A 336 -9.30 8.86 12.33
N THR A 337 -9.91 8.75 13.50
CA THR A 337 -9.60 7.70 14.47
C THR A 337 -10.37 6.45 14.07
N TYR A 338 -9.68 5.42 13.61
CA TYR A 338 -10.25 4.09 13.51
C TYR A 338 -9.83 3.29 14.74
N ARG A 339 -10.82 2.79 15.49
CA ARG A 339 -10.63 1.81 16.55
C ARG A 339 -11.32 0.53 16.13
N ASP A 340 -10.52 -0.49 15.85
CA ASP A 340 -11.02 -1.86 15.89
C ASP A 340 -11.23 -2.21 17.37
N VAL A 341 -12.48 -2.38 17.77
CA VAL A 341 -12.82 -2.87 19.10
C VAL A 341 -12.87 -4.41 19.07
N SER A 342 -12.86 -5.02 17.88
CA SER A 342 -12.85 -6.47 17.74
C SER A 342 -11.41 -6.94 17.82
N THR A 343 -11.18 -7.90 18.73
CA THR A 343 -9.94 -8.65 18.78
C THR A 343 -9.87 -9.53 17.54
N THR A 344 -9.57 -8.96 16.39
CA THR A 344 -9.12 -9.74 15.22
C THR A 344 -7.80 -10.36 15.66
N GLU A 345 -7.81 -11.68 15.87
CA GLU A 345 -6.58 -12.37 16.24
C GLU A 345 -5.55 -12.12 15.14
N TYR A 346 -4.37 -11.64 15.54
CA TYR A 346 -3.28 -11.45 14.61
C TYR A 346 -3.00 -12.76 13.87
N PRO A 347 -2.78 -12.73 12.55
CA PRO A 347 -2.43 -13.93 11.79
C PRO A 347 -1.25 -14.63 12.43
N THR A 348 -1.21 -15.96 12.37
CA THR A 348 -0.09 -16.75 12.88
C THR A 348 1.26 -16.33 12.29
N SER A 349 1.25 -15.76 11.09
CA SER A 349 2.44 -15.20 10.43
C SER A 349 2.91 -13.86 10.99
N PHE A 350 2.16 -13.20 11.86
CA PHE A 350 2.45 -11.86 12.35
C PHE A 350 3.41 -11.89 13.56
N PRO A 351 4.43 -11.02 13.61
CA PRO A 351 5.41 -11.01 14.70
C PRO A 351 4.76 -10.77 16.07
N ASP A 352 4.87 -11.75 16.98
CA ASP A 352 4.27 -11.68 18.33
C ASP A 352 4.66 -10.41 19.11
N SER A 353 5.91 -9.96 18.98
CA SER A 353 6.45 -8.79 19.68
C SER A 353 5.90 -7.45 19.20
N LEU A 354 5.20 -7.42 18.06
CA LEU A 354 4.63 -6.21 17.45
C LEU A 354 3.10 -6.17 17.52
N ARG A 355 2.49 -7.15 18.21
CA ARG A 355 1.04 -7.18 18.41
C ARG A 355 0.63 -6.05 19.34
N LEU A 356 -0.43 -5.34 18.97
CA LEU A 356 -1.01 -4.27 19.77
C LEU A 356 -2.30 -4.79 20.41
N ASP A 357 -2.48 -4.54 21.70
CA ASP A 357 -3.71 -4.94 22.41
C ASP A 357 -4.94 -4.17 21.90
N ASN A 358 -4.74 -2.94 21.42
CA ASN A 358 -5.73 -2.13 20.72
C ASN A 358 -5.06 -1.47 19.51
N VAL A 359 -5.73 -1.47 18.36
CA VAL A 359 -5.23 -0.81 17.16
C VAL A 359 -5.98 0.51 16.96
N VAL A 360 -5.29 1.63 17.13
CA VAL A 360 -5.80 2.96 16.79
C VAL A 360 -4.98 3.52 15.64
N ALA A 361 -5.57 3.53 14.44
CA ALA A 361 -4.98 4.16 13.26
C ALA A 361 -5.58 5.56 13.07
N SER A 362 -4.72 6.56 12.92
CA SER A 362 -5.12 7.92 12.55
C SER A 362 -4.40 8.41 11.31
N LEU A 363 -5.12 9.22 10.53
CA LEU A 363 -4.59 9.99 9.42
C LEU A 363 -4.65 11.46 9.80
N GLU A 364 -3.52 12.16 9.80
CA GLU A 364 -3.41 13.57 10.18
C GLU A 364 -3.21 14.46 8.96
N ASP A 365 -4.15 15.36 8.75
CA ASP A 365 -4.15 16.35 7.67
C ASP A 365 -3.76 17.75 8.17
N SER A 366 -2.55 17.95 8.68
CA SER A 366 -2.11 19.31 9.03
C SER A 366 -1.25 19.90 7.92
N SER A 367 -1.60 21.10 7.43
CA SER A 367 -0.72 21.90 6.56
C SER A 367 0.65 22.10 7.19
N TRP A 368 0.69 22.23 8.52
CA TRP A 368 1.92 22.29 9.30
C TRP A 368 2.70 20.98 9.19
N GLY A 369 2.05 19.82 9.29
CA GLY A 369 2.65 18.50 9.06
C GLY A 369 3.16 18.32 7.63
N CYS A 370 2.38 18.70 6.61
CA CYS A 370 2.79 18.66 5.20
C CYS A 370 3.97 19.58 4.91
N SER A 371 3.88 20.83 5.36
CA SER A 371 4.95 21.82 5.22
C SER A 371 6.21 21.40 5.95
N GLN A 372 6.10 20.82 7.14
CA GLN A 372 7.23 20.27 7.87
C GLN A 372 7.86 19.08 7.18
N TYR A 373 7.03 18.17 6.67
CA TYR A 373 7.47 17.02 5.91
C TYR A 373 8.26 17.46 4.66
N LEU A 374 7.71 18.37 3.86
CA LEU A 374 8.40 18.94 2.70
C LEU A 374 9.65 19.74 3.10
N ALA A 375 9.60 20.51 4.18
CA ALA A 375 10.75 21.26 4.68
C ALA A 375 11.88 20.34 5.17
N GLN A 376 11.54 19.20 5.77
CA GLN A 376 12.48 18.17 6.18
C GLN A 376 13.16 17.55 4.96
N ILE A 377 12.40 17.13 3.95
CA ILE A 377 12.94 16.59 2.69
C ILE A 377 13.86 17.63 2.02
N ARG A 378 13.39 18.87 1.89
CA ARG A 378 14.19 19.98 1.33
C ARG A 378 15.51 20.17 2.06
N LYS A 379 15.51 20.11 3.40
CA LYS A 379 16.72 20.24 4.21
C LYS A 379 17.72 19.10 3.92
N MET A 380 17.21 17.88 3.74
CA MET A 380 18.03 16.70 3.43
C MET A 380 18.60 16.75 2.00
N VAL A 381 17.91 17.38 1.05
CA VAL A 381 18.36 17.57 -0.34
C VAL A 381 19.33 18.75 -0.51
N GLY A 382 19.05 19.88 0.14
CA GLY A 382 19.65 21.19 -0.16
C GLY A 382 21.17 21.28 -0.01
N GLY A 383 21.78 20.49 0.88
CA GLY A 383 23.24 20.44 1.07
C GLY A 383 23.89 21.82 1.31
N ILE A 384 25.23 21.89 1.15
CA ILE A 384 25.99 23.14 1.28
C ILE A 384 26.20 23.75 -0.11
N LYS A 385 25.89 25.05 -0.25
CA LYS A 385 26.19 25.86 -1.47
C LYS A 385 27.65 25.68 -1.89
N GLY A 386 27.88 25.26 -3.14
CA GLY A 386 29.22 25.05 -3.72
C GLY A 386 29.73 23.60 -3.70
N ALA A 387 28.98 22.64 -3.15
CA ALA A 387 29.30 21.22 -3.24
C ALA A 387 29.03 20.63 -4.65
N LYS A 388 29.72 19.54 -5.02
CA LYS A 388 29.52 18.84 -6.31
C LYS A 388 28.04 18.43 -6.50
N GLY A 389 27.48 18.68 -7.68
CA GLY A 389 26.08 18.41 -8.05
C GLY A 389 25.06 19.36 -7.41
N TYR A 390 25.47 20.50 -6.86
CA TYR A 390 24.55 21.47 -6.24
C TYR A 390 23.62 22.15 -7.26
N SER A 391 24.05 22.35 -8.51
CA SER A 391 23.24 22.92 -9.60
C SER A 391 21.98 22.11 -9.84
N ASP A 392 22.14 20.80 -10.00
CA ASP A 392 21.07 19.88 -10.41
C ASP A 392 20.05 19.68 -9.28
N ARG A 393 20.49 19.88 -8.03
CA ARG A 393 19.62 19.83 -6.84
C ARG A 393 18.98 21.18 -6.51
N LYS A 394 19.47 22.28 -7.09
CA LYS A 394 18.95 23.62 -6.82
C LYS A 394 17.52 23.76 -7.36
N GLU A 395 17.29 23.25 -8.56
CA GLU A 395 15.98 23.24 -9.22
C GLU A 395 14.96 22.44 -8.40
N ILE A 396 15.28 21.19 -8.03
CA ILE A 396 14.44 20.37 -7.14
C ILE A 396 14.11 21.10 -5.82
N VAL A 397 15.10 21.77 -5.22
CA VAL A 397 14.88 22.53 -3.97
C VAL A 397 13.95 23.73 -4.19
N GLU A 398 14.07 24.41 -5.33
CA GLU A 398 13.21 25.53 -5.71
C GLU A 398 11.77 25.04 -5.96
N GLU A 399 11.59 23.94 -6.69
CA GLU A 399 10.27 23.32 -6.92
C GLU A 399 9.62 22.83 -5.62
N LEU A 400 10.39 22.24 -4.68
CA LEU A 400 9.88 21.87 -3.35
C LEU A 400 9.44 23.09 -2.52
N VAL A 401 10.10 24.25 -2.69
CA VAL A 401 9.68 25.50 -2.03
C VAL A 401 8.36 25.98 -2.61
N GLU A 402 8.20 25.89 -3.93
CA GLU A 402 6.95 26.26 -4.62
C GLU A 402 5.81 25.34 -4.19
N LEU A 403 6.04 24.02 -4.14
CA LEU A 403 5.06 23.05 -3.66
C LEU A 403 4.67 23.29 -2.19
N GLU A 404 5.64 23.56 -1.31
CA GLU A 404 5.37 23.96 0.08
C GLU A 404 4.52 25.25 0.14
N GLY A 405 4.79 26.22 -0.73
CA GLY A 405 4.04 27.46 -0.84
C GLY A 405 2.60 27.26 -1.31
N ARG A 406 2.37 26.35 -2.28
CA ARG A 406 1.04 25.98 -2.76
C ARG A 406 0.17 25.43 -1.63
N TYR A 407 0.63 24.40 -0.91
CA TYR A 407 -0.14 23.82 0.19
C TYR A 407 -0.46 24.83 1.30
N LYS A 408 0.46 25.75 1.61
CA LYS A 408 0.19 26.83 2.58
C LYS A 408 -0.90 27.78 2.10
N THR A 409 -0.93 28.08 0.80
CA THR A 409 -1.91 29.01 0.22
C THR A 409 -3.30 28.37 0.18
N GLU A 410 -3.38 27.12 -0.28
CA GLU A 410 -4.64 26.35 -0.34
C GLU A 410 -5.29 26.18 1.04
N LEU A 411 -4.50 25.97 2.09
CA LEU A 411 -5.01 25.97 3.46
C LEU A 411 -5.59 27.33 3.86
N MET A 412 -4.87 28.44 3.61
CA MET A 412 -5.37 29.77 3.99
C MET A 412 -6.69 30.10 3.28
N GLU A 413 -6.84 29.67 2.03
CA GLU A 413 -8.08 29.81 1.27
C GLU A 413 -9.21 28.93 1.82
N SER A 414 -8.92 27.69 2.21
CA SER A 414 -9.92 26.77 2.78
C SER A 414 -10.42 27.26 4.16
N GLU A 415 -9.52 27.70 5.04
CA GLU A 415 -9.86 28.32 6.31
C GLU A 415 -10.72 29.59 6.11
N ALA A 416 -10.33 30.47 5.19
CA ALA A 416 -11.10 31.69 4.89
C ALA A 416 -12.50 31.41 4.33
N SER A 417 -12.66 30.38 3.48
CA SER A 417 -13.98 29.98 2.95
C SER A 417 -14.90 29.42 4.02
N SER A 418 -14.35 28.70 5.02
CA SER A 418 -15.14 28.13 6.11
C SER A 418 -15.72 29.19 7.06
N ASP A 419 -15.08 30.36 7.16
CA ASP A 419 -15.56 31.50 7.96
C ASP A 419 -16.69 32.29 7.28
N GLU A 420 -16.80 32.24 5.95
CA GLU A 420 -17.86 32.92 5.18
C GLU A 420 -19.16 32.10 5.08
N ASP A 421 -19.10 30.77 5.10
CA ASP A 421 -20.27 29.86 4.98
C ASP A 421 -20.99 29.56 6.32
N GLY A 422 -20.86 30.43 7.32
CA GLY A 422 -21.50 30.30 8.63
C GLY A 422 -23.04 30.24 8.57
N PHE A 423 -23.58 29.02 8.48
CA PHE A 423 -24.96 28.65 8.82
C PHE A 423 -25.01 27.73 10.04
#